data_AF-A0A2E8USS5-F1
#
_entry.id   AF-A0A2E8USS5-F1
#
_cell.length_a   1.000
_cell.length_b   1.000
_cell.length_c   1.000
_cell.angle_alpha   90.00
_cell.angle_beta   90.00
_cell.angle_gamma   90.00
#
_symmetry.space_group_name_H-M   'P 1'
#
loop_
_entity.id
_entity.type
_entity.pdbx_description
1 polymer ?
#
loop_
_entity_poly.entity_id
_entity_poly.type
_entity_poly.pdbx_seq_one_letter_code
_entity_poly.pdbx_strand_id
1 'polypeptide(L)' 'MIEILINGEKNNFENSISISELIVMKNLENLSVAVALNSEIVNKKDFKVTFIKNGDKLDIVKPVGGG' A
#
# COMPACT_ATOMS: atom_id res chain seq x y z
N MET A 1 -15.82 6.54 4.49
CA MET A 1 -15.47 6.22 3.09
C MET A 1 -14.19 6.93 2.70
N ILE A 2 -13.21 6.17 2.23
CA ILE A 2 -11.88 6.59 1.80
C ILE A 2 -11.70 6.04 0.37
N GLU A 3 -11.54 6.94 -0.59
CA GLU A 3 -11.18 6.60 -1.98
C GLU A 3 -9.68 6.83 -2.17
N ILE A 4 -8.97 5.83 -2.67
CA ILE A 4 -7.55 5.91 -3.01
C ILE A 4 -7.25 5.28 -4.37
N LEU A 5 -6.06 5.54 -4.89
CA LEU A 5 -5.52 4.84 -6.05
C LEU A 5 -4.47 3.83 -5.60
N ILE A 6 -4.57 2.58 -6.04
CA ILE A 6 -3.56 1.55 -5.84
C ILE A 6 -3.10 1.09 -7.23
N ASN A 7 -1.82 1.30 -7.57
CA ASN A 7 -1.27 1.00 -8.90
C ASN A 7 -2.11 1.58 -10.05
N GLY A 8 -2.69 2.77 -9.84
CA GLY A 8 -3.58 3.44 -10.80
C GLY A 8 -5.05 3.00 -10.76
N GLU A 9 -5.42 1.98 -9.99
CA GLU A 9 -6.81 1.51 -9.86
C GLU A 9 -7.51 2.12 -8.64
N LYS A 10 -8.76 2.55 -8.82
CA LYS A 10 -9.58 3.08 -7.72
C LYS A 10 -9.96 1.98 -6.73
N ASN A 11 -9.72 2.23 -5.46
CA ASN A 11 -10.09 1.35 -4.35
C ASN A 11 -10.80 2.18 -3.27
N ASN A 12 -11.84 1.59 -2.68
CA ASN A 12 -12.66 2.23 -1.66
C ASN A 12 -12.65 1.42 -0.37
N PHE A 13 -12.52 2.11 0.77
CA PHE A 13 -12.55 1.54 2.10
C PHE A 13 -13.55 2.28 2.97
N GLU A 14 -14.25 1.56 3.86
CA GLU A 14 -15.18 2.20 4.80
C GLU A 14 -14.44 3.08 5.81
N ASN A 15 -13.33 2.56 6.34
CA ASN A 15 -12.51 3.18 7.38
C ASN A 15 -11.04 3.31 6.93
N SER A 16 -10.27 4.13 7.65
CA SER A 16 -8.82 4.19 7.46
C SER A 16 -8.19 2.88 7.88
N ILE A 17 -7.30 2.37 7.03
CA ILE A 17 -6.52 1.17 7.26
C ILE A 17 -5.04 1.51 7.14
N SER A 18 -4.21 0.76 7.84
CA SER A 18 -2.75 0.81 7.69
C SER A 18 -2.32 0.16 6.37
N ILE A 19 -1.10 0.48 5.92
CA ILE A 19 -0.47 -0.23 4.79
C ILE A 19 -0.37 -1.73 5.10
N SER A 20 -0.09 -2.10 6.35
CA SER A 20 0.01 -3.51 6.74
C SER A 20 -1.30 -4.27 6.56
N GLU A 21 -2.44 -3.67 6.91
CA GLU A 21 -3.76 -4.27 6.71
C GLU A 21 -4.09 -4.40 5.22
N LEU A 22 -3.74 -3.38 4.42
CA LEU A 22 -3.92 -3.44 2.97
C LEU A 22 -3.14 -4.60 2.34
N ILE A 23 -1.89 -4.82 2.76
CA ILE A 23 -1.06 -5.93 2.29
C ILE A 23 -1.72 -7.28 2.58
N VAL A 24 -2.26 -7.45 3.79
CA VAL A 24 -3.00 -8.67 4.17
C VAL A 24 -4.29 -8.82 3.34
N MET A 25 -5.07 -7.74 3.19
CA MET A 25 -6.31 -7.78 2.40
C MET A 25 -6.08 -8.14 0.92
N LYS A 26 -4.91 -7.77 0.37
CA LYS A 26 -4.51 -8.10 -1.01
C LYS A 26 -3.78 -9.45 -1.12
N ASN A 27 -3.67 -10.23 -0.03
CA ASN A 27 -2.92 -11.49 0.03
C ASN A 27 -1.44 -11.35 -0.40
N LEU A 28 -0.80 -10.27 0.02
CA LEU A 28 0.59 -9.92 -0.32
C LEU A 28 1.57 -10.09 0.84
N GLU A 29 1.12 -10.55 2.01
CA GLU A 29 1.91 -10.64 3.25
C GLU A 29 3.11 -11.58 3.16
N ASN A 30 3.03 -12.60 2.29
CA ASN A 30 4.10 -13.57 2.06
C ASN A 30 4.99 -13.20 0.86
N LEU A 31 4.75 -12.05 0.23
CA LEU A 31 5.48 -11.60 -0.95
C LEU A 31 6.47 -10.50 -0.58
N SER A 32 7.63 -10.52 -1.25
CA SER A 32 8.53 -9.36 -1.21
C SER A 32 7.92 -8.26 -2.08
N VAL A 33 7.51 -7.17 -1.45
CA VAL A 33 6.91 -6.01 -2.11
C VAL A 33 7.55 -4.72 -1.58
N ALA A 34 7.69 -3.74 -2.46
CA ALA A 34 7.97 -2.35 -2.11
C ALA A 34 6.68 -1.54 -2.22
N VAL A 35 6.46 -0.63 -1.28
CA VAL A 35 5.30 0.25 -1.24
C VAL A 35 5.75 1.70 -1.25
N ALA A 36 5.22 2.49 -2.17
CA ALA A 36 5.30 3.94 -2.15
C ALA A 36 3.93 4.54 -1.83
N LEU A 37 3.91 5.56 -0.97
CA LEU A 37 2.74 6.35 -0.63
C LEU A 37 2.97 7.76 -1.15
N ASN A 38 2.12 8.26 -2.05
CA ASN A 38 2.22 9.59 -2.64
C ASN A 38 3.62 9.86 -3.22
N SER A 39 4.16 8.90 -3.96
CA SER A 39 5.51 8.93 -4.56
C SER A 39 6.69 8.85 -3.56
N GLU A 40 6.44 8.65 -2.27
CA GLU A 40 7.48 8.44 -1.26
C GLU A 40 7.54 6.98 -0.81
N ILE A 41 8.74 6.38 -0.80
CA ILE A 41 8.92 4.99 -0.37
C ILE A 41 8.68 4.88 1.13
N VAL A 42 7.79 3.96 1.52
CA VAL A 42 7.53 3.65 2.93
C VAL A 42 8.36 2.45 3.35
N ASN A 43 9.09 2.56 4.46
CA ASN A 43 9.84 1.41 4.98
C ASN A 43 8.87 0.35 5.53
N LYS A 44 9.20 -0.93 5.33
CA LYS A 44 8.38 -2.06 5.81
C LYS A 44 8.09 -2.01 7.31
N LYS A 45 9.02 -1.49 8.12
CA LYS A 45 8.83 -1.30 9.58
C LYS A 45 7.71 -0.31 9.92
N ASP A 46 7.44 0.64 9.02
CA ASP A 46 6.47 1.71 9.23
C ASP A 46 5.07 1.32 8.73
N PHE A 47 4.93 0.21 7.99
CA PHE A 47 3.65 -0.23 7.40
C PHE A 47 2.51 -0.36 8.42
N LYS A 48 2.81 -0.72 9.68
CA LYS A 48 1.80 -0.86 10.74
C LYS A 48 1.33 0.48 11.30
N VAL A 49 2.17 1.51 11.22
CA VAL A 49 1.90 2.84 11.81
C VAL A 49 1.55 3.89 10.76
N THR A 50 1.76 3.60 9.48
CA THR A 50 1.33 4.45 8.36
C THR A 50 -0.11 4.12 7.97
N PHE A 51 -1.04 5.03 8.29
CA PHE A 51 -2.45 4.94 7.94
C PHE A 51 -2.75 5.66 6.62
N ILE A 52 -3.49 4.96 5.76
CA ILE A 52 -3.95 5.44 4.46
C ILE A 52 -5.11 6.43 4.65
N LYS A 53 -5.03 7.55 3.95
CA LYS A 53 -6.01 8.64 3.99
C LYS A 53 -6.73 8.77 2.66
N ASN A 54 -7.89 9.43 2.71
CA ASN A 54 -8.67 9.73 1.51
C ASN A 54 -7.86 10.56 0.51
N GLY A 55 -7.85 10.12 -0.74
CA GLY A 55 -7.11 10.75 -1.85
C GLY A 55 -5.67 10.28 -2.01
N ASP A 56 -5.16 9.42 -1.13
CA ASP A 56 -3.81 8.88 -1.25
C ASP A 56 -3.63 8.01 -2.51
N LYS A 57 -2.38 7.95 -2.96
CA LYS A 57 -1.94 7.06 -4.04
C LYS A 57 -0.90 6.10 -3.51
N LEU A 58 -1.12 4.81 -3.71
CA LEU A 58 -0.17 3.77 -3.36
C LEU A 58 0.32 3.06 -4.62
N ASP A 59 1.63 2.90 -4.71
CA ASP A 59 2.27 2.03 -5.68
C ASP A 59 2.86 0.84 -4.95
N ILE A 60 2.37 -0.36 -5.25
CA ILE A 60 2.80 -1.63 -4.69
C ILE A 60 3.43 -2.45 -5.81
N VAL A 61 4.75 -2.59 -5.75
CA VAL A 61 5.52 -3.30 -6.78
C VAL A 61 6.26 -4.48 -6.18
N LYS A 62 6.37 -5.57 -6.95
CA LYS A 62 7.31 -6.64 -6.64
C LYS A 62 8.68 -6.22 -7.18
N PRO A 63 9.75 -6.27 -6.36
CA PRO A 63 11.08 -6.12 -6.91
C PRO A 63 11.30 -7.25 -7.92
N VAL A 64 11.60 -6.89 -9.16
CA VAL A 64 12.11 -7.84 -10.14
C VAL A 64 13.57 -8.10 -9.79
N GLY A 65 13.94 -9.36 -9.57
CA GLY A 65 15.34 -9.74 -9.38
C GLY A 65 16.12 -9.36 -10.63
N GLY A 66 17.01 -8.38 -10.51
CA GLY A 66 17.91 -8.00 -11.59
C GLY A 66 19.17 -8.85 -11.53
N GLY A 67 19.36 -9.71 -12.53
CA GLY A 67 20.50 -10.62 -12.68
C GLY A 67 20.07 -12.02 -13.10
#